data_AF-A0A8D8WEA5-F1
#
_entry.id   AF-A0A8D8WEA5-F1
#
_cell.length_a   1.000
_cell.length_b   1.000
_cell.length_c   1.000
_cell.angle_alpha   90.00
_cell.angle_beta   90.00
_cell.angle_gamma   90.00
#
_symmetry.space_group_name_H-M   'P 1'
#
loop_
_entity.id
_entity.type
_entity.pdbx_description
1 polymer ?
#
loop_
_entity_poly.entity_id
_entity_poly.type
_entity_poly.pdbx_seq_one_letter_code
_entity_poly.pdbx_strand_id
1 'polypeptide(L)'
;GGGGSRGDDWTCGCGVSNFASRFKCFKCFEPKPDGGESNGTNGGGGGGAKPGDWSCTCGASNFARRDTCFKCSEPKPEGAGDTNGTGDANGEVPFDPAKPPLYIPKDLDETEEAVFSSGIQTGINFSMWENVGVNVSGENPPPPIESFETAGLREILVNNLKKANYTKPTPIQKHAIPAGLQGRDIMGCAQTGSGKTAAFLIPIMNQLIESPGEIVTGPCAQPEVIICAPTR
;
A
#
# COMPACT_ATOMS: atom_id res chain seq x y z
N GLY A 1 25.86 9.91 -23.29
CA GLY A 1 24.96 11.05 -22.99
C GLY A 1 23.70 10.49 -22.37
N GLY A 2 23.13 11.02 -21.30
CA GLY A 2 23.39 12.24 -20.55
C GLY A 2 22.30 12.22 -19.48
N GLY A 3 22.60 11.67 -18.31
CA GLY A 3 21.67 11.64 -17.18
C GLY A 3 21.76 13.00 -16.50
N GLY A 4 20.70 13.81 -16.63
CA GLY A 4 20.63 15.11 -15.99
C GLY A 4 20.75 14.97 -14.47
N SER A 5 21.92 15.33 -13.94
CA SER A 5 22.06 15.68 -12.53
C SER A 5 21.11 16.82 -12.25
N ARG A 6 20.05 16.54 -11.49
CA ARG A 6 19.32 17.58 -10.76
C ARG A 6 20.33 18.14 -9.75
N GLY A 7 20.52 19.46 -9.77
CA GLY A 7 21.72 20.16 -9.29
C GLY A 7 22.06 20.09 -7.79
N ASP A 8 21.47 19.17 -7.01
CA ASP A 8 21.57 19.19 -5.55
C ASP A 8 21.99 17.85 -4.90
N ASP A 9 22.23 16.80 -5.71
CA ASP A 9 22.68 15.50 -5.21
C ASP A 9 24.11 15.56 -4.65
N TRP A 10 24.38 14.81 -3.57
CA TRP A 10 25.66 14.88 -2.86
C TRP A 10 26.35 13.52 -2.77
N THR A 11 27.67 13.53 -2.86
CA THR A 11 28.48 12.31 -2.78
C THR A 11 29.04 12.14 -1.37
N CYS A 12 28.80 10.98 -0.79
CA CYS A 12 29.32 10.60 0.52
C CYS A 12 30.79 10.14 0.41
N GLY A 13 31.58 10.29 1.48
CA GLY A 13 32.97 9.82 1.56
C GLY A 13 33.15 8.34 1.25
N CYS A 14 32.10 7.52 1.42
CA CYS A 14 32.08 6.11 1.01
C CYS A 14 31.95 5.87 -0.52
N GLY A 15 31.93 6.93 -1.34
CA GLY A 15 31.89 6.87 -2.80
C GLY A 15 30.49 6.71 -3.41
N VAL A 16 29.44 6.88 -2.61
CA VAL A 16 28.04 6.74 -3.05
C VAL A 16 27.38 8.11 -3.23
N SER A 17 26.75 8.33 -4.37
CA SER A 17 25.88 9.48 -4.62
C SER A 17 24.53 9.31 -3.95
N ASN A 18 24.08 10.33 -3.24
CA ASN A 18 22.82 10.38 -2.52
C ASN A 18 21.97 11.52 -3.07
N PHE A 19 20.66 11.32 -3.07
CA PHE A 19 19.73 12.37 -3.43
C PHE A 19 19.87 13.59 -2.52
N ALA A 20 19.70 14.78 -3.10
CA ALA A 20 19.75 16.07 -2.42
C ALA A 20 19.00 16.12 -1.07
N SER A 21 17.82 15.52 -1.03
CA SER A 21 16.90 15.47 0.11
C SER A 21 17.34 14.53 1.23
N ARG A 22 18.38 13.71 1.03
CA ARG A 22 18.89 12.81 2.06
C ARG A 22 19.90 13.51 2.96
N PHE A 23 19.70 13.38 4.26
CA PHE A 23 20.56 13.97 5.29
C PHE A 23 21.67 13.03 5.76
N LYS A 24 21.59 11.75 5.38
CA LYS A 24 22.59 10.70 5.64
C LYS A 24 22.74 9.82 4.40
N CYS A 25 23.92 9.24 4.23
CA CYS A 25 24.17 8.33 3.13
C CYS A 25 23.28 7.08 3.27
N PHE A 26 22.63 6.64 2.19
CA PHE A 26 21.77 5.45 2.25
C PHE A 26 22.54 4.14 2.44
N LYS A 27 23.87 4.17 2.24
CA LYS A 27 24.74 2.99 2.36
C LYS A 27 25.46 2.93 3.70
N CYS A 28 26.16 4.00 4.07
CA CYS A 28 27.00 4.01 5.29
C CYS A 28 26.45 4.88 6.42
N PHE A 29 25.33 5.58 6.20
CA PHE A 29 24.68 6.46 7.17
C PHE A 29 25.50 7.67 7.65
N GLU A 30 26.66 7.95 7.04
CA GLU A 30 27.42 9.16 7.29
C GLU A 30 26.60 10.41 6.93
N PRO A 31 26.69 11.48 7.74
CA PRO A 31 25.99 12.73 7.49
C PRO A 31 26.50 13.45 6.23
N LYS A 32 25.65 14.27 5.63
CA LYS A 32 26.00 15.13 4.49
C LYS A 32 27.11 16.12 4.91
N PRO A 33 28.22 16.26 4.17
CA PRO A 33 29.27 17.24 4.48
C PRO A 33 28.75 18.69 4.33
N ASP A 34 29.06 19.53 5.33
CA ASP A 34 28.44 20.82 5.62
C ASP A 34 28.41 21.87 4.47
N GLY A 35 27.31 22.64 4.41
CA GLY A 35 27.32 24.02 3.86
C GLY A 35 26.22 24.43 2.88
N GLY A 36 25.30 23.55 2.49
CA GLY A 36 24.16 23.94 1.65
C GLY A 36 22.94 24.31 2.50
N GLU A 37 22.75 25.60 2.77
CA GLU A 37 21.48 26.15 3.26
C GLU A 37 20.39 25.83 2.25
N SER A 38 19.63 24.77 2.50
CA SER A 38 18.36 24.52 1.84
C SER A 38 17.34 24.25 2.92
N ASN A 39 16.34 25.12 2.95
CA ASN A 39 15.18 25.15 3.82
C ASN A 39 14.49 23.77 3.81
N GLY A 40 14.96 22.88 4.70
CA GLY A 40 14.66 21.46 4.72
C GLY A 40 14.27 21.07 6.12
N THR A 41 13.00 21.30 6.43
CA THR A 41 12.27 20.76 7.57
C THR A 41 12.37 19.23 7.55
N ASN A 42 13.36 18.71 8.25
CA ASN A 42 13.53 17.28 8.41
C ASN A 42 12.89 16.83 9.73
N GLY A 43 11.67 16.30 9.63
CA GLY A 43 11.27 15.02 10.22
C GLY A 43 11.35 14.77 11.74
N GLY A 44 11.79 15.72 12.54
CA GLY A 44 11.58 15.79 13.98
C GLY A 44 10.85 17.10 14.22
N GLY A 45 9.54 17.03 14.42
CA GLY A 45 8.68 18.21 14.50
C GLY A 45 9.06 19.13 15.66
N GLY A 46 10.06 19.99 15.45
CA GLY A 46 10.19 21.29 16.09
C GLY A 46 9.11 22.21 15.57
N GLY A 47 7.85 21.81 15.71
CA GLY A 47 6.80 22.78 15.89
C GLY A 47 6.95 23.26 17.32
N GLY A 48 7.00 24.58 17.54
CA GLY A 48 6.73 25.10 18.88
C GLY A 48 5.47 24.43 19.44
N ALA A 49 5.42 24.25 20.77
CA ALA A 49 4.33 23.57 21.45
C ALA A 49 2.98 23.96 20.83
N LYS A 50 2.25 22.97 20.30
CA LYS A 50 0.93 23.24 19.74
C LYS A 50 0.02 23.71 20.89
N PRO A 51 -0.94 24.60 20.63
CA PRO A 51 -1.95 24.95 21.63
C PRO A 51 -2.56 23.66 22.23
N GLY A 52 -2.46 23.51 23.55
CA GLY A 52 -2.97 22.36 24.29
C GLY A 52 -1.92 21.32 24.69
N ASP A 53 -0.75 21.28 24.05
CA ASP A 53 0.34 20.42 24.50
C ASP A 53 0.90 20.90 25.84
N TRP A 54 1.23 19.97 26.74
CA TRP A 54 1.68 20.29 28.09
C TRP A 54 3.10 19.81 28.35
N SER A 55 3.84 20.59 29.13
CA SER A 55 5.23 20.26 29.48
C SER A 55 5.30 19.58 30.84
N CYS A 56 6.03 18.48 30.90
CA CYS A 56 6.32 17.79 32.14
C CYS A 56 7.59 18.36 32.80
N THR A 57 7.66 18.28 34.12
CA THR A 57 8.82 18.66 34.94
C THR A 57 10.11 17.89 34.57
N CYS A 58 9.99 16.70 33.96
CA CYS A 58 11.14 15.96 33.42
C CYS A 58 11.70 16.51 32.09
N GLY A 59 11.16 17.63 31.60
CA GLY A 59 11.56 18.28 30.36
C GLY A 59 10.92 17.69 29.09
N ALA A 60 9.99 16.74 29.23
CA ALA A 60 9.27 16.14 28.12
C ALA A 60 8.00 16.94 27.77
N SER A 61 7.79 17.23 26.48
CA SER A 61 6.53 17.77 25.97
C SER A 61 5.56 16.64 25.64
N ASN A 62 4.33 16.74 26.11
CA ASN A 62 3.30 15.74 25.95
C ASN A 62 2.16 16.29 25.12
N PHE A 63 1.57 15.45 24.28
CA PHE A 63 0.37 15.83 23.52
C PHE A 63 -0.79 16.16 24.47
N ALA A 64 -1.62 17.14 24.10
CA ALA A 64 -2.78 17.59 24.87
C ALA A 64 -3.66 16.46 25.45
N ARG A 65 -3.86 15.41 24.64
CA ARG A 65 -4.69 14.22 24.94
C ARG A 65 -4.12 13.26 25.98
N ARG A 66 -2.89 13.46 26.45
CA ARG A 66 -2.25 12.55 27.40
C ARG A 66 -2.47 13.04 28.82
N ASP A 67 -2.99 12.16 29.67
CA ASP A 67 -3.18 12.45 31.10
C ASP A 67 -1.93 12.16 31.95
N THR A 68 -0.92 11.52 31.35
CA THR A 68 0.37 11.21 31.98
C THR A 68 1.52 11.42 31.01
N CYS A 69 2.71 11.70 31.55
CA CYS A 69 3.88 11.96 30.74
C CYS A 69 4.33 10.69 30.00
N PHE A 70 4.61 10.78 28.69
CA PHE A 70 5.07 9.63 27.91
C PHE A 70 6.45 9.10 28.34
N LYS A 71 7.22 9.92 29.06
CA LYS A 71 8.60 9.62 29.46
C LYS A 71 8.71 9.14 30.91
N CYS A 72 8.06 9.82 31.84
CA CYS A 72 8.18 9.53 33.27
C CYS A 72 6.85 9.16 33.95
N SER A 73 5.75 9.10 33.18
CA SER A 73 4.42 8.74 33.67
C SER A 73 3.82 9.67 34.73
N GLU A 74 4.48 10.78 35.06
CA GLU A 74 3.96 11.81 35.96
C GLU A 74 2.61 12.34 35.44
N PRO A 75 1.61 12.55 36.32
CA PRO A 75 0.31 13.07 35.91
C PRO A 75 0.41 14.46 35.28
N LYS A 76 -0.50 14.73 34.35
CA LYS A 76 -0.70 16.04 33.75
C LYS A 76 -1.02 17.09 34.84
N PRO A 77 -0.33 18.23 34.90
CA PRO A 77 -0.64 19.28 35.87
C PRO A 77 -2.05 19.86 35.64
N GLU A 78 -2.76 20.19 36.73
CA GLU A 78 -4.05 20.87 36.66
C GLU A 78 -3.91 22.21 35.90
N GLY A 79 -4.80 22.47 34.93
CA GLY A 79 -4.76 23.69 34.11
C GLY A 79 -3.82 23.65 32.90
N ALA A 80 -2.95 22.63 32.79
CA ALA A 80 -1.98 22.56 31.69
C ALA A 80 -2.62 22.04 30.41
N GLY A 81 -2.51 22.75 29.29
CA GLY A 81 -3.05 22.27 28.01
C GLY A 81 -4.56 22.38 27.85
N ASP A 82 -5.22 23.19 28.70
CA ASP A 82 -6.66 23.49 28.63
C ASP A 82 -6.98 24.50 27.53
N THR A 83 -6.43 24.30 26.32
CA THR A 83 -7.13 24.73 25.12
C THR A 83 -8.06 23.60 24.72
N ASN A 84 -9.06 23.35 25.55
CA ASN A 84 -10.28 22.75 25.05
C ASN A 84 -10.70 23.65 23.89
N GLY A 85 -10.49 23.18 22.65
CA GLY A 85 -11.35 23.62 21.56
C GLY A 85 -12.75 23.50 22.14
N THR A 86 -13.46 24.62 22.20
CA THR A 86 -14.82 24.71 22.71
C THR A 86 -15.72 23.88 21.80
N GLY A 87 -15.67 22.56 21.95
CA GLY A 87 -16.73 21.66 21.56
C GLY A 87 -17.77 21.82 22.65
N ASP A 88 -18.92 22.36 22.27
CA ASP A 88 -20.11 22.31 23.07
C ASP A 88 -20.53 20.84 23.30
N ALA A 89 -21.55 20.63 24.14
CA ALA A 89 -22.03 19.31 24.55
C ALA A 89 -22.54 18.41 23.39
N ASN A 90 -22.39 18.84 22.14
CA ASN A 90 -22.85 18.15 20.93
C ASN A 90 -21.70 17.59 20.06
N GLY A 91 -20.43 17.79 20.43
CA GLY A 91 -19.30 17.15 19.74
C GLY A 91 -19.00 17.69 18.33
N GLU A 92 -19.52 18.86 17.96
CA GLU A 92 -19.11 19.53 16.73
C GLU A 92 -17.73 20.14 16.91
N VAL A 93 -16.75 19.60 16.18
CA VAL A 93 -15.39 20.14 16.13
C VAL A 93 -15.43 21.42 15.31
N PRO A 94 -15.02 22.58 15.85
CA PRO A 94 -14.97 23.82 15.07
C PRO A 94 -14.12 23.62 13.82
N PHE A 95 -14.66 24.00 12.65
CA PHE A 95 -13.95 23.93 11.39
C PHE A 95 -12.71 24.82 11.45
N ASP A 96 -11.53 24.20 11.57
CA ASP A 96 -10.24 24.88 11.47
C ASP A 96 -9.83 24.98 9.99
N PRO A 97 -9.91 26.16 9.37
CA PRO A 97 -9.56 26.34 7.96
C PRO A 97 -8.06 26.08 7.67
N ALA A 98 -7.20 25.98 8.69
CA ALA A 98 -5.79 25.65 8.54
C ALA A 98 -5.51 24.13 8.52
N LYS A 99 -6.49 23.29 8.89
CA LYS A 99 -6.35 21.83 8.86
C LYS A 99 -6.95 21.30 7.56
N PRO A 100 -6.17 20.65 6.68
CA PRO A 100 -6.74 20.04 5.49
C PRO A 100 -7.82 19.04 5.94
N PRO A 101 -9.00 19.05 5.27
CA PRO A 101 -10.08 18.15 5.65
C PRO A 101 -9.56 16.72 5.60
N LEU A 102 -9.97 15.91 6.58
CA LEU A 102 -9.69 14.49 6.56
C LEU A 102 -10.28 13.94 5.26
N TYR A 103 -9.42 13.48 4.36
CA TYR A 103 -9.89 12.82 3.15
C TYR A 103 -10.52 11.49 3.54
N ILE A 104 -11.84 11.45 3.54
CA ILE A 104 -12.62 10.23 3.62
C ILE A 104 -12.93 9.87 2.16
N PRO A 105 -12.35 8.79 1.59
CA PRO A 105 -12.72 8.31 0.27
C PRO A 105 -14.24 8.13 0.20
N LYS A 106 -14.83 8.40 -0.96
CA LYS A 106 -16.24 8.07 -1.18
C LYS A 106 -16.39 6.56 -1.08
N ASP A 107 -17.51 6.12 -0.51
CA ASP A 107 -17.90 4.72 -0.58
C ASP A 107 -17.98 4.30 -2.05
N LEU A 108 -17.50 3.09 -2.34
CA LEU A 108 -17.57 2.54 -3.69
C LEU A 108 -19.02 2.18 -4.00
N ASP A 109 -19.42 2.40 -5.26
CA ASP A 109 -20.72 1.92 -5.73
C ASP A 109 -20.66 0.39 -5.86
N GLU A 110 -21.46 -0.31 -5.06
CA GLU A 110 -21.49 -1.77 -4.96
C GLU A 110 -22.44 -2.42 -5.98
N THR A 111 -23.09 -1.63 -6.85
CA THR A 111 -23.95 -2.19 -7.91
C THR A 111 -23.14 -3.06 -8.87
N GLU A 112 -23.76 -4.11 -9.40
CA GLU A 112 -23.11 -5.03 -10.34
C GLU A 112 -22.57 -4.26 -11.56
N GLU A 113 -23.35 -3.29 -12.04
CA GLU A 113 -22.95 -2.40 -13.13
C GLU A 113 -21.72 -1.57 -12.78
N ALA A 114 -21.63 -0.98 -11.59
CA ALA A 114 -20.46 -0.21 -11.17
C ALA A 114 -19.21 -1.08 -11.00
N VAL A 115 -19.35 -2.26 -10.40
CA VAL A 115 -18.24 -3.20 -10.18
C VAL A 115 -17.66 -3.67 -11.52
N PHE A 116 -18.50 -4.06 -12.49
CA PHE A 116 -18.02 -4.58 -13.78
C PHE A 116 -17.76 -3.51 -14.85
N SER A 117 -18.29 -2.29 -14.73
CA SER A 117 -18.01 -1.17 -15.66
C SER A 117 -16.62 -0.54 -15.47
N SER A 118 -16.00 -0.75 -14.30
CA SER A 118 -14.65 -0.27 -13.98
C SER A 118 -13.53 -0.98 -14.76
N GLY A 119 -13.87 -2.03 -15.53
CA GLY A 119 -12.94 -2.73 -16.39
C GLY A 119 -12.43 -1.84 -17.52
N ILE A 120 -11.10 -1.65 -17.59
CA ILE A 120 -10.42 -1.08 -18.76
C ILE A 120 -10.94 -1.86 -19.98
N GLN A 121 -11.68 -1.19 -20.87
CA GLN A 121 -12.11 -1.74 -22.15
C GLN A 121 -10.87 -2.31 -22.83
N THR A 122 -10.84 -3.64 -22.95
CA THR A 122 -9.85 -4.49 -23.64
C THR A 122 -8.90 -3.68 -24.53
N GLY A 123 -7.87 -3.12 -23.91
CA GLY A 123 -7.08 -2.04 -24.50
C GLY A 123 -5.60 -2.34 -24.33
N ILE A 124 -5.17 -3.49 -24.87
CA ILE A 124 -3.83 -3.80 -25.41
C ILE A 124 -4.07 -5.06 -26.24
N ASN A 125 -3.92 -4.96 -27.56
CA ASN A 125 -3.97 -6.05 -28.56
C ASN A 125 -3.76 -7.46 -27.97
N PHE A 126 -4.84 -8.21 -27.68
CA PHE A 126 -4.75 -9.57 -27.15
C PHE A 126 -4.02 -10.53 -28.12
N SER A 127 -4.11 -10.24 -29.42
CA SER A 127 -3.40 -10.95 -30.49
C SER A 127 -1.89 -10.88 -30.39
N MET A 128 -1.33 -9.84 -29.74
CA MET A 128 0.12 -9.74 -29.52
C MET A 128 0.62 -10.71 -28.45
N TRP A 129 -0.25 -11.20 -27.55
CA TRP A 129 0.14 -12.06 -26.44
C TRP A 129 0.20 -13.55 -26.77
N GLU A 130 -0.51 -14.00 -27.81
CA GLU A 130 -0.57 -15.44 -28.14
C GLU A 130 0.78 -16.03 -28.56
N ASN A 131 1.72 -15.20 -29.04
CA ASN A 131 3.03 -15.64 -29.54
C ASN A 131 4.22 -15.30 -28.63
N VAL A 132 3.98 -14.91 -27.38
CA VAL A 132 5.07 -14.64 -26.44
C VAL A 132 5.68 -15.95 -25.95
N GLY A 133 6.99 -16.11 -26.14
CA GLY A 133 7.72 -17.25 -25.59
C GLY A 133 7.71 -17.21 -24.06
N VAL A 134 7.20 -18.28 -23.44
CA VAL A 134 7.16 -18.42 -21.97
C VAL A 134 8.27 -19.37 -21.54
N ASN A 135 9.07 -18.92 -20.57
CA ASN A 135 10.04 -19.76 -19.88
C ASN A 135 9.50 -20.14 -18.50
N VAL A 136 9.51 -21.43 -18.18
CA VAL A 136 9.08 -21.95 -16.88
C VAL A 136 10.21 -22.79 -16.30
N SER A 137 10.59 -22.49 -15.07
CA SER A 137 11.61 -23.20 -14.30
C SER A 137 11.06 -23.61 -12.94
N GLY A 138 11.64 -24.66 -12.36
CA GLY A 138 11.28 -25.16 -11.03
C GLY A 138 10.95 -26.65 -11.06
N GLU A 139 10.77 -27.24 -9.88
CA GLU A 139 10.41 -28.66 -9.76
C GLU A 139 8.96 -28.88 -10.20
N ASN A 140 8.75 -29.87 -11.07
CA ASN A 140 7.45 -30.35 -11.55
C ASN A 140 6.41 -29.23 -11.79
N PRO A 141 6.66 -28.30 -12.72
CA PRO A 141 5.70 -27.22 -13.00
C PRO A 141 4.41 -27.82 -13.58
N PRO A 142 3.22 -27.38 -13.11
CA PRO A 142 1.97 -27.85 -13.68
C PRO A 142 1.81 -27.38 -15.13
N PRO A 143 1.06 -28.14 -15.96
CA PRO A 143 0.79 -27.73 -17.32
C PRO A 143 -0.03 -26.42 -17.35
N PRO A 144 0.18 -25.56 -18.36
CA PRO A 144 -0.62 -24.35 -18.52
C PRO A 144 -2.09 -24.68 -18.80
N ILE A 145 -2.99 -23.81 -18.34
CA ILE A 145 -4.41 -23.87 -18.71
C ILE A 145 -4.65 -23.19 -20.06
N GLU A 146 -5.63 -23.68 -20.82
CA GLU A 146 -6.04 -23.05 -22.10
C GLU A 146 -7.29 -22.18 -21.97
N SER A 147 -8.16 -22.47 -21.00
CA SER A 147 -9.37 -21.71 -20.74
C SER A 147 -9.67 -21.63 -19.23
N PHE A 148 -10.46 -20.65 -18.81
CA PHE A 148 -10.87 -20.54 -17.40
C PHE A 148 -11.86 -21.64 -17.00
N GLU A 149 -12.67 -22.13 -17.93
CA GLU A 149 -13.65 -23.19 -17.73
C GLU A 149 -13.01 -24.55 -17.42
N THR A 150 -11.83 -24.81 -17.99
CA THR A 150 -11.11 -26.07 -17.81
C THR A 150 -10.03 -26.00 -16.73
N ALA A 151 -9.90 -24.85 -16.06
CA ALA A 151 -8.87 -24.60 -15.06
C ALA A 151 -9.17 -25.19 -13.67
N GLY A 152 -10.32 -25.87 -13.49
CA GLY A 152 -10.73 -26.38 -12.18
C GLY A 152 -11.16 -25.30 -11.19
N LEU A 153 -11.62 -24.16 -11.71
CA LEU A 153 -12.14 -23.04 -10.90
C LEU A 153 -13.59 -23.28 -10.48
N ARG A 154 -13.99 -22.70 -9.35
CA ARG A 154 -15.38 -22.69 -8.90
C ARG A 154 -16.28 -21.96 -9.88
N GLU A 155 -17.49 -22.49 -10.07
CA GLU A 155 -18.44 -21.99 -11.07
C GLU A 155 -18.79 -20.50 -10.88
N ILE A 156 -18.95 -20.07 -9.62
CA ILE A 156 -19.17 -18.64 -9.30
C ILE A 156 -18.04 -17.74 -9.82
N LEU A 157 -16.79 -18.21 -9.75
CA LEU A 157 -15.63 -17.46 -10.20
C LEU A 157 -15.56 -17.44 -11.72
N VAL A 158 -15.83 -18.57 -12.39
CA VAL A 158 -15.92 -18.64 -13.85
C VAL A 158 -17.01 -17.69 -14.38
N ASN A 159 -18.17 -17.63 -13.72
CA ASN A 159 -19.26 -16.72 -14.09
C ASN A 159 -18.86 -15.25 -13.90
N ASN A 160 -18.18 -14.92 -12.81
CA ASN A 160 -17.67 -13.55 -12.58
C ASN A 160 -16.59 -13.14 -13.59
N LEU A 161 -15.72 -14.07 -13.99
CA LEU A 161 -14.74 -13.84 -15.04
C LEU A 161 -15.42 -13.53 -16.39
N LYS A 162 -16.49 -14.25 -16.74
CA LYS A 162 -17.30 -13.96 -17.93
C LYS A 162 -17.95 -12.58 -17.86
N LYS A 163 -18.55 -12.22 -16.72
CA LYS A 163 -19.13 -10.88 -16.50
C LYS A 163 -18.09 -9.77 -16.61
N ALA A 164 -16.86 -10.03 -16.15
CA ALA A 164 -15.72 -9.13 -16.30
C ALA A 164 -15.13 -9.08 -17.72
N ASN A 165 -15.70 -9.83 -18.69
CA ASN A 165 -15.22 -9.98 -20.07
C ASN A 165 -13.84 -10.66 -20.20
N TYR A 166 -13.51 -11.56 -19.28
CA TYR A 166 -12.28 -12.35 -19.32
C TYR A 166 -12.54 -13.62 -20.14
N THR A 167 -12.33 -13.55 -21.44
CA THR A 167 -12.67 -14.64 -22.38
C THR A 167 -11.59 -15.70 -22.51
N LYS A 168 -10.31 -15.32 -22.38
CA LYS A 168 -9.17 -16.22 -22.45
C LYS A 168 -8.07 -15.83 -21.46
N PRO A 169 -7.37 -16.79 -20.84
CA PRO A 169 -6.24 -16.50 -19.97
C PRO A 169 -5.07 -15.91 -20.77
N THR A 170 -4.45 -14.84 -20.25
CA THR A 170 -3.19 -14.30 -20.78
C THR A 170 -2.02 -15.25 -20.48
N PRO A 171 -0.86 -15.16 -21.16
CA PRO A 171 0.25 -16.08 -20.93
C PRO A 171 0.67 -16.20 -19.46
N ILE A 172 0.75 -15.09 -18.72
CA ILE A 172 1.09 -15.16 -17.28
C ILE A 172 0.00 -15.88 -16.47
N GLN A 173 -1.28 -15.70 -16.81
CA GLN A 173 -2.40 -16.37 -16.15
C GLN A 173 -2.41 -17.86 -16.46
N LYS A 174 -2.12 -18.26 -17.71
CA LYS A 174 -2.06 -19.67 -18.13
C LYS A 174 -1.15 -20.52 -17.25
N HIS A 175 -0.01 -19.95 -16.84
CA HIS A 175 0.98 -20.64 -16.02
C HIS A 175 0.82 -20.39 -14.51
N ALA A 176 0.46 -19.18 -14.10
CA ALA A 176 0.37 -18.83 -12.68
C ALA A 176 -0.87 -19.42 -12.00
N ILE A 177 -2.03 -19.46 -12.68
CA ILE A 177 -3.28 -19.98 -12.11
C ILE A 177 -3.13 -21.44 -11.67
N PRO A 178 -2.72 -22.40 -12.53
CA PRO A 178 -2.61 -23.79 -12.11
C PRO A 178 -1.56 -24.01 -11.01
N ALA A 179 -0.46 -23.24 -11.00
CA ALA A 179 0.52 -23.28 -9.91
C ALA A 179 -0.08 -22.76 -8.58
N GLY A 180 -0.86 -21.67 -8.63
CA GLY A 180 -1.49 -21.09 -7.45
C GLY A 180 -2.57 -21.99 -6.87
N LEU A 181 -3.36 -22.64 -7.73
CA LEU A 181 -4.36 -23.64 -7.31
C LEU A 181 -3.74 -24.87 -6.63
N GLN A 182 -2.48 -25.19 -6.93
CA GLN A 182 -1.71 -26.25 -6.25
C GLN A 182 -1.01 -25.76 -4.97
N GLY A 183 -1.24 -24.51 -4.55
CA GLY A 183 -0.61 -23.94 -3.36
C GLY A 183 0.90 -23.73 -3.49
N ARG A 184 1.40 -23.55 -4.71
CA ARG A 184 2.83 -23.34 -4.96
C ARG A 184 3.21 -21.87 -4.84
N ASP A 185 4.42 -21.63 -4.34
CA ASP A 185 5.07 -20.32 -4.45
C ASP A 185 5.42 -20.02 -5.92
N ILE A 186 5.14 -18.79 -6.34
CA ILE A 186 5.31 -18.34 -7.72
C ILE A 186 6.11 -17.04 -7.74
N MET A 187 7.18 -17.03 -8.53
CA MET A 187 7.81 -15.80 -9.00
C MET A 187 7.40 -15.55 -10.44
N GLY A 188 6.50 -14.59 -10.67
CA GLY A 188 5.97 -14.27 -11.99
C GLY A 188 6.52 -12.95 -12.53
N CYS A 189 7.14 -12.98 -13.71
CA CYS A 189 7.56 -11.78 -14.44
C CYS A 189 6.83 -11.68 -15.78
N ALA A 190 6.10 -10.58 -15.97
CA ALA A 190 5.43 -10.25 -17.22
C ALA A 190 5.26 -8.73 -17.33
N GLN A 191 5.10 -8.21 -18.55
CA GLN A 191 5.00 -6.77 -18.77
C GLN A 191 3.74 -6.12 -18.17
N THR A 192 3.71 -4.79 -18.09
CA THR A 192 2.51 -4.04 -17.66
C THR A 192 1.33 -4.32 -18.60
N GLY A 193 0.11 -4.32 -18.05
CA GLY A 193 -1.09 -4.64 -18.81
C GLY A 193 -1.27 -6.12 -19.20
N SER A 194 -0.37 -7.03 -18.79
CA SER A 194 -0.46 -8.46 -19.13
C SER A 194 -1.44 -9.27 -18.26
N GLY A 195 -2.21 -8.62 -17.38
CA GLY A 195 -3.16 -9.30 -16.50
C GLY A 195 -2.57 -9.99 -15.26
N LYS A 196 -1.39 -9.56 -14.78
CA LYS A 196 -0.75 -10.11 -13.56
C LYS A 196 -1.64 -10.07 -12.32
N THR A 197 -2.46 -9.03 -12.16
CA THR A 197 -3.36 -8.87 -11.03
C THR A 197 -4.32 -10.05 -10.90
N ALA A 198 -5.01 -10.39 -11.98
CA ALA A 198 -5.90 -11.55 -11.99
C ALA A 198 -5.15 -12.88 -11.87
N ALA A 199 -3.90 -12.95 -12.33
CA ALA A 199 -3.09 -14.17 -12.27
C ALA A 199 -2.88 -14.68 -10.83
N PHE A 200 -2.81 -13.78 -9.84
CA PHE A 200 -2.75 -14.17 -8.42
C PHE A 200 -4.11 -14.10 -7.72
N LEU A 201 -4.99 -13.15 -8.08
CA LEU A 201 -6.30 -13.02 -7.41
C LEU A 201 -7.21 -14.23 -7.68
N ILE A 202 -7.20 -14.77 -8.90
CA ILE A 202 -8.05 -15.90 -9.28
C ILE A 202 -7.81 -17.14 -8.39
N PRO A 203 -6.57 -17.69 -8.29
CA PRO A 203 -6.33 -18.87 -7.46
C PRO A 203 -6.58 -18.60 -5.97
N ILE A 204 -6.26 -17.39 -5.47
CA ILE A 204 -6.53 -17.00 -4.08
C ILE A 204 -8.04 -17.01 -3.80
N MET A 205 -8.84 -16.32 -4.61
CA MET A 205 -10.30 -16.29 -4.43
C MET A 205 -10.90 -17.69 -4.56
N ASN A 206 -10.40 -18.50 -5.48
CA ASN A 206 -10.84 -19.88 -5.62
C ASN A 206 -10.63 -20.68 -4.33
N GLN A 207 -9.46 -20.53 -3.69
CA GLN A 207 -9.13 -21.21 -2.44
C GLN A 207 -10.00 -20.72 -1.27
N LEU A 208 -10.21 -19.40 -1.14
CA LEU A 208 -11.07 -18.82 -0.10
C LEU A 208 -12.54 -19.26 -0.23
N ILE A 209 -13.02 -19.47 -1.47
CA ILE A 209 -14.38 -19.98 -1.73
C ILE A 209 -14.47 -21.48 -1.44
N GLU A 210 -13.43 -22.25 -1.77
CA GLU A 210 -13.39 -23.71 -1.57
C GLU A 210 -13.29 -24.08 -0.10
N SER A 211 -12.43 -23.39 0.65
CA SER A 211 -12.14 -23.67 2.06
C SER A 211 -12.14 -22.34 2.83
N PRO A 212 -13.32 -21.77 3.11
CA PRO A 212 -13.41 -20.50 3.81
C PRO A 212 -12.83 -20.62 5.23
N GLY A 213 -11.92 -19.71 5.58
CA GLY A 213 -11.46 -19.54 6.94
C GLY A 213 -12.53 -18.90 7.82
N GLU A 214 -12.32 -18.97 9.13
CA GLU A 214 -13.17 -18.25 10.09
C GLU A 214 -12.74 -16.77 10.12
N ILE A 215 -13.69 -15.88 9.82
CA ILE A 215 -13.44 -14.44 9.89
C ILE A 215 -13.38 -14.04 11.37
N VAL A 216 -12.17 -13.74 11.86
CA VAL A 216 -11.97 -13.30 13.24
C VAL A 216 -12.32 -11.83 13.38
N THR A 217 -13.50 -11.55 13.92
CA THR A 217 -13.94 -10.18 14.27
C THR A 217 -13.60 -9.88 15.73
N GLY A 218 -12.49 -9.16 15.95
CA GLY A 218 -12.06 -8.69 17.27
C GLY A 218 -11.40 -7.31 17.18
N PRO A 219 -10.79 -6.81 18.27
CA PRO A 219 -10.04 -5.54 18.22
C PRO A 219 -8.85 -5.57 17.24
N CYS A 220 -8.41 -6.77 16.84
CA CYS A 220 -7.42 -6.99 15.80
C CYS A 220 -8.01 -7.91 14.72
N ALA A 221 -8.08 -7.43 13.48
CA ALA A 221 -8.46 -8.25 12.33
C ALA A 221 -7.34 -9.25 12.00
N GLN A 222 -7.71 -10.43 11.50
CA GLN A 222 -6.79 -11.48 11.03
C GLN A 222 -7.09 -11.81 9.55
N PRO A 223 -6.52 -11.06 8.59
CA PRO A 223 -6.78 -11.30 7.18
C PRO A 223 -6.10 -12.60 6.71
N GLU A 224 -6.82 -13.41 5.94
CA GLU A 224 -6.27 -14.63 5.31
C GLU A 224 -5.30 -14.31 4.16
N VAL A 225 -5.44 -13.11 3.56
CA VAL A 225 -4.66 -12.68 2.40
C VAL A 225 -4.12 -11.27 2.63
N ILE A 226 -2.83 -11.10 2.36
CA ILE A 226 -2.16 -9.79 2.38
C ILE A 226 -1.59 -9.52 1.00
N ILE A 227 -2.02 -8.42 0.39
CA ILE A 227 -1.48 -7.92 -0.88
C ILE A 227 -0.81 -6.57 -0.61
N CYS A 228 0.49 -6.50 -0.87
CA CYS A 228 1.27 -5.28 -0.71
C CYS A 228 1.50 -4.62 -2.07
N ALA A 229 1.24 -3.31 -2.15
CA ALA A 229 1.56 -2.47 -3.29
C ALA A 229 2.54 -1.35 -2.88
N PRO A 230 3.45 -0.90 -3.76
CA PRO A 230 4.42 0.14 -3.43
C PRO A 230 3.79 1.55 -3.33
N THR A 231 2.56 1.71 -3.82
CA THR A 231 1.81 2.98 -3.85
C THR A 231 0.38 2.77 -3.38
N ARG A 232 -0.24 3.85 -2.90
CA ARG A 232 -1.69 3.91 -2.66
C ARG A 232 -2.45 4.05 -3.97
#